data_AF-A0A2U1W9W3-F1
#
_entry.id   AF-A0A2U1W9W3-F1
#
_cell.length_a   1.000
_cell.length_b   1.000
_cell.length_c   1.000
_cell.angle_alpha   90.00
_cell.angle_beta   90.00
_cell.angle_gamma   90.00
#
_symmetry.space_group_name_H-M   'P 1'
#
loop_
_entity.id
_entity.type
_entity.pdbx_description
1 polymer ?
#
loop_
_entity_poly.entity_id
_entity_poly.type
_entity_poly.pdbx_seq_one_letter_code
_entity_poly.pdbx_strand_id
1 'polypeptide(L)'
;MNVLNPTGTSRQPPVQFASTPPTSKGTAEATGESGGPTGGARDTAAVVTLSKTAQTSLSGQAAAQSAGKKDFVTVAKDARTTIDAKYAELAAKDKPMDYMHATQESWDTVFGGLDRRSLYAIASNSDGSFSKDEQDTAQSIMSQQQGQAMMAADPTGNNPAARYRAGASFLDGASDEEKTSNNWAVQRAAVQFGYEQSMRDSGQEPDTLDSGSPLVRMIKGALDSLKDKAPGAVATGGYVKDLKDMPLFRNGVPPVADGADRPLDIKA
;
A
#
# COMPACT_ATOMS: atom_id res chain seq x y z
N MET A 1 -62.30 10.70 6.34
CA MET A 1 -62.48 10.92 4.89
C MET A 1 -61.08 11.03 4.28
N ASN A 2 -60.56 10.07 3.49
CA ASN A 2 -60.80 9.81 2.06
C ASN A 2 -60.70 11.10 1.22
N VAL A 3 -60.00 11.26 0.10
CA VAL A 3 -59.05 10.52 -0.77
C VAL A 3 -58.66 11.55 -1.86
N LEU A 4 -57.45 11.48 -2.44
CA LEU A 4 -57.19 11.44 -3.91
C LEU A 4 -55.71 11.71 -4.21
N ASN A 5 -55.03 10.69 -4.72
CA ASN A 5 -54.01 10.79 -5.76
C ASN A 5 -54.74 10.50 -7.10
N PRO A 6 -54.26 10.90 -8.30
CA PRO A 6 -53.26 10.08 -8.97
C PRO A 6 -52.36 10.72 -10.08
N THR A 7 -51.33 9.93 -10.44
CA THR A 7 -50.73 9.67 -11.78
C THR A 7 -49.69 10.60 -12.43
N GLY A 8 -48.55 9.98 -12.80
CA GLY A 8 -47.54 10.50 -13.71
C GLY A 8 -46.26 9.63 -13.80
N THR A 9 -46.41 8.33 -14.10
CA THR A 9 -45.33 7.32 -14.22
C THR A 9 -44.82 7.23 -15.66
N SER A 10 -43.50 7.28 -15.87
CA SER A 10 -42.85 6.73 -17.08
C SER A 10 -41.96 5.54 -16.72
N ARG A 11 -42.38 4.37 -17.19
CA ARG A 11 -41.72 3.06 -17.17
C ARG A 11 -41.06 2.80 -18.52
N GLN A 12 -39.90 2.14 -18.53
CA GLN A 12 -39.54 1.03 -19.45
C GLN A 12 -38.13 0.49 -19.12
N PRO A 13 -37.75 -0.74 -19.51
CA PRO A 13 -38.38 -2.05 -19.26
C PRO A 13 -37.40 -3.03 -18.56
N PRO A 14 -37.87 -4.22 -18.11
CA PRO A 14 -37.03 -5.23 -17.48
C PRO A 14 -36.33 -6.12 -18.53
N VAL A 15 -35.06 -6.45 -18.33
CA VAL A 15 -34.41 -7.57 -19.02
C VAL A 15 -34.35 -8.75 -18.06
N GLN A 16 -35.02 -9.84 -18.45
CA GLN A 16 -35.09 -11.09 -17.70
C GLN A 16 -34.66 -12.26 -18.60
N PHE A 17 -33.80 -13.09 -18.00
CA PHE A 17 -33.52 -14.52 -18.21
C PHE A 17 -33.16 -15.07 -19.60
N ALA A 18 -31.96 -15.68 -19.67
CA ALA A 18 -31.74 -16.92 -20.39
C ALA A 18 -30.69 -17.78 -19.66
N SER A 19 -31.15 -18.90 -19.11
CA SER A 19 -30.35 -20.01 -18.61
C SER A 19 -30.28 -21.08 -19.70
N THR A 20 -29.10 -21.59 -20.04
CA THR A 20 -28.91 -22.94 -20.60
C THR A 20 -27.46 -23.43 -20.37
N PRO A 21 -27.26 -24.69 -19.94
CA PRO A 21 -25.95 -25.31 -19.72
C PRO A 21 -25.45 -26.06 -20.98
N PRO A 22 -24.17 -26.46 -21.02
CA PRO A 22 -23.81 -27.71 -21.69
C PRO A 22 -23.37 -28.77 -20.68
N THR A 23 -24.15 -29.84 -20.65
CA THR A 23 -23.73 -31.18 -20.22
C THR A 23 -22.72 -31.71 -21.25
N SER A 24 -21.58 -32.22 -20.80
CA SER A 24 -20.81 -33.19 -21.57
C SER A 24 -20.31 -34.26 -20.61
N LYS A 25 -20.94 -35.41 -20.75
CA LYS A 25 -20.70 -36.68 -20.08
C LYS A 25 -19.54 -37.36 -20.79
N GLY A 26 -18.47 -37.68 -20.07
CA GLY A 26 -17.33 -38.43 -20.57
C GLY A 26 -16.80 -39.33 -19.47
N THR A 27 -17.47 -40.47 -19.28
CA THR A 27 -17.05 -41.55 -18.40
C THR A 27 -15.87 -42.28 -19.04
N ALA A 28 -14.75 -42.43 -18.33
CA ALA A 28 -13.81 -43.53 -18.52
C ALA A 28 -13.23 -43.90 -17.16
N GLU A 29 -13.35 -45.17 -16.84
CA GLU A 29 -13.03 -45.83 -15.58
C GLU A 29 -11.79 -46.74 -15.79
N ALA A 30 -11.04 -46.96 -14.70
CA ALA A 30 -10.00 -47.97 -14.45
C ALA A 30 -8.66 -47.78 -15.22
N THR A 31 -7.47 -47.98 -14.63
CA THR A 31 -7.05 -48.97 -13.63
C THR A 31 -5.80 -48.45 -12.92
N GLY A 32 -5.63 -48.79 -11.64
CA GLY A 32 -4.51 -48.33 -10.82
C GLY A 32 -3.18 -49.03 -11.08
N GLU A 33 -2.13 -48.48 -10.47
CA GLU A 33 -1.06 -49.29 -9.90
C GLU A 33 -0.47 -48.57 -8.68
N SER A 34 -0.44 -49.30 -7.58
CA SER A 34 0.22 -48.98 -6.32
C SER A 34 1.72 -49.22 -6.47
N GLY A 35 2.54 -48.27 -6.05
CA GLY A 35 3.99 -48.44 -5.98
C GLY A 35 4.69 -47.29 -5.27
N GLY A 36 4.84 -47.40 -3.96
CA GLY A 36 5.93 -46.75 -3.23
C GLY A 36 6.60 -47.78 -2.30
N PRO A 37 7.70 -47.47 -1.61
CA PRO A 37 8.51 -46.24 -1.65
C PRO A 37 10.03 -46.51 -1.73
N THR A 38 10.84 -45.44 -1.81
CA THR A 38 12.08 -45.15 -1.03
C THR A 38 13.14 -44.43 -1.86
N GLY A 39 13.76 -43.41 -1.26
CA GLY A 39 14.97 -42.77 -1.79
C GLY A 39 14.97 -41.26 -1.58
N GLY A 40 15.32 -40.81 -0.37
CA GLY A 40 15.55 -39.39 -0.10
C GLY A 40 16.79 -38.86 -0.83
N ALA A 41 16.66 -37.66 -1.39
CA ALA A 41 17.77 -36.77 -1.65
C ALA A 41 17.27 -35.34 -1.42
N ARG A 42 17.95 -34.65 -0.51
CA ARG A 42 17.84 -33.20 -0.30
C ARG A 42 18.42 -32.53 -1.54
N ASP A 43 17.72 -31.58 -2.16
CA ASP A 43 18.41 -30.60 -2.98
C ASP A 43 17.67 -29.26 -3.18
N THR A 44 18.45 -28.22 -2.88
CA THR A 44 18.51 -26.86 -3.44
C THR A 44 17.26 -25.98 -3.61
N ALA A 45 17.38 -24.79 -2.98
CA ALA A 45 16.52 -23.62 -3.00
C ALA A 45 15.85 -23.30 -4.35
N ALA A 46 14.52 -23.27 -4.36
CA ALA A 46 13.71 -22.75 -5.45
C ALA A 46 13.77 -21.21 -5.47
N VAL A 47 14.51 -20.66 -6.42
CA VAL A 47 14.46 -19.22 -6.76
C VAL A 47 13.13 -18.96 -7.47
N VAL A 48 12.19 -18.30 -6.79
CA VAL A 48 10.88 -17.91 -7.34
C VAL A 48 11.09 -16.86 -8.41
N THR A 49 11.09 -17.30 -9.67
CA THR A 49 10.99 -16.41 -10.82
C THR A 49 9.50 -16.12 -11.04
N LEU A 50 9.09 -14.85 -10.91
CA LEU A 50 7.73 -14.43 -11.27
C LEU A 50 7.41 -14.91 -12.69
N SER A 51 6.21 -15.46 -12.89
CA SER A 51 5.80 -15.85 -14.23
C SER A 51 5.79 -14.62 -15.15
N LYS A 52 6.33 -14.79 -16.36
CA LYS A 52 6.41 -13.71 -17.37
C LYS A 52 5.06 -13.05 -17.61
N THR A 53 3.97 -13.81 -17.49
CA THR A 53 2.59 -13.32 -17.58
C THR A 53 2.18 -12.44 -16.41
N ALA A 54 2.56 -12.76 -15.17
CA ALA A 54 2.28 -11.90 -14.01
C ALA A 54 3.06 -10.58 -14.08
N GLN A 55 4.33 -10.63 -14.47
CA GLN A 55 5.12 -9.43 -14.74
C GLN A 55 4.53 -8.61 -15.89
N THR A 56 4.14 -9.24 -16.99
CA THR A 56 3.57 -8.55 -18.16
C THR A 56 2.22 -7.90 -17.83
N SER A 57 1.37 -8.54 -17.02
CA SER A 57 0.12 -7.93 -16.54
C SER A 57 0.36 -6.74 -15.62
N LEU A 58 1.33 -6.84 -14.71
CA LEU A 58 1.69 -5.75 -13.79
C LEU A 58 2.31 -4.57 -14.55
N SER A 59 3.19 -4.86 -15.52
CA SER A 59 3.78 -3.86 -16.42
C SER A 59 2.73 -3.24 -17.37
N GLY A 60 1.78 -4.02 -17.86
CA GLY A 60 0.69 -3.53 -18.72
C GLY A 60 -0.27 -2.61 -17.96
N GLN A 61 -0.53 -2.91 -16.69
CA GLN A 61 -1.35 -2.09 -15.81
C GLN A 61 -0.63 -0.81 -15.39
N ALA A 62 0.68 -0.86 -15.13
CA ALA A 62 1.53 0.32 -14.93
C ALA A 62 1.65 1.20 -16.20
N ALA A 63 1.71 0.59 -17.38
CA ALA A 63 1.75 1.31 -18.66
C ALA A 63 0.44 2.05 -18.97
N ALA A 64 -0.71 1.45 -18.63
CA ALA A 64 -2.02 2.09 -18.80
C ALA A 64 -2.24 3.25 -17.80
N GLN A 65 -1.70 3.15 -16.57
CA GLN A 65 -1.79 4.20 -15.55
C GLN A 65 -0.83 5.38 -15.82
N SER A 66 0.26 5.15 -16.57
CA SER A 66 1.29 6.14 -16.88
C SER A 66 1.09 6.89 -18.21
N ALA A 67 0.05 6.57 -18.99
CA ALA A 67 -0.25 7.29 -20.23
C ALA A 67 -0.43 8.81 -19.97
N GLY A 68 0.51 9.62 -20.45
CA GLY A 68 0.54 11.08 -20.25
C GLY A 68 1.21 11.55 -18.95
N LYS A 69 1.66 10.63 -18.07
CA LYS A 69 2.47 10.96 -16.89
C LYS A 69 3.95 10.86 -17.25
N LYS A 70 4.74 11.79 -16.72
CA LYS A 70 6.21 11.73 -16.79
C LYS A 70 6.70 10.42 -16.15
N ASP A 71 7.67 9.77 -16.77
CA ASP A 71 8.27 8.55 -16.24
C ASP A 71 9.02 8.83 -14.93
N PHE A 72 9.09 7.83 -14.05
CA PHE A 72 9.63 8.03 -12.70
C PHE A 72 11.12 8.35 -12.67
N VAL A 73 11.91 7.87 -13.64
CA VAL A 73 13.34 8.21 -13.74
C VAL A 73 13.49 9.70 -14.03
N THR A 74 12.67 10.25 -14.91
CA THR A 74 12.69 11.68 -15.19
C THR A 74 12.12 12.49 -14.00
N VAL A 75 11.18 11.95 -13.22
CA VAL A 75 10.77 12.59 -11.94
C VAL A 75 11.95 12.68 -10.95
N ALA A 76 12.72 11.61 -10.78
CA ALA A 76 13.90 11.62 -9.91
C ALA A 76 14.95 12.65 -10.37
N LYS A 77 15.23 12.73 -11.68
CA LYS A 77 16.16 13.73 -12.23
C LYS A 77 15.69 15.16 -12.03
N ASP A 78 14.40 15.43 -12.21
CA ASP A 78 13.82 16.75 -11.95
C ASP A 78 13.91 17.11 -10.47
N ALA A 79 13.64 16.15 -9.57
CA ALA A 79 13.76 16.35 -8.14
C ALA A 79 15.21 16.70 -7.75
N ARG A 80 16.21 15.97 -8.25
CA ARG A 80 17.64 16.27 -8.05
C ARG A 80 18.00 17.68 -8.54
N THR A 81 17.60 18.01 -9.77
CA THR A 81 17.84 19.33 -10.36
C THR A 81 17.22 20.44 -9.51
N THR A 82 16.02 20.20 -8.98
CA THR A 82 15.29 21.16 -8.14
C THR A 82 16.01 21.40 -6.82
N ILE A 83 16.39 20.34 -6.10
CA ILE A 83 17.08 20.49 -4.80
C ILE A 83 18.49 21.08 -4.99
N ASP A 84 19.20 20.75 -6.08
CA ASP A 84 20.50 21.38 -6.41
C ASP A 84 20.38 22.88 -6.61
N ALA A 85 19.35 23.33 -7.35
CA ALA A 85 19.08 24.74 -7.52
C ALA A 85 18.78 25.43 -6.18
N LYS A 86 18.08 24.75 -5.26
CA LYS A 86 17.80 25.28 -3.92
C LYS A 86 19.01 25.32 -3.01
N TYR A 87 19.92 24.35 -3.09
CA TYR A 87 21.20 24.44 -2.40
C TYR A 87 22.03 25.62 -2.90
N ALA A 88 22.09 25.82 -4.22
CA ALA A 88 22.78 26.96 -4.80
C ALA A 88 22.16 28.30 -4.36
N GLU A 89 20.81 28.38 -4.30
CA GLU A 89 20.08 29.55 -3.80
C GLU A 89 20.41 29.86 -2.33
N LEU A 90 20.48 28.82 -1.48
CA LEU A 90 20.84 28.94 -0.07
C LEU A 90 22.30 29.36 0.12
N ALA A 91 23.22 28.76 -0.63
CA ALA A 91 24.64 29.11 -0.60
C ALA A 91 24.88 30.56 -1.05
N ALA A 92 24.16 31.03 -2.08
CA ALA A 92 24.24 32.41 -2.56
C ALA A 92 23.73 33.45 -1.55
N LYS A 93 22.99 33.01 -0.51
CA LYS A 93 22.52 33.85 0.60
C LYS A 93 23.40 33.72 1.86
N ASP A 94 24.61 33.15 1.74
CA ASP A 94 25.52 32.83 2.84
C ASP A 94 24.89 31.94 3.93
N LYS A 95 23.90 31.11 3.53
CA LYS A 95 23.19 30.17 4.40
C LYS A 95 23.19 28.77 3.79
N PRO A 96 24.36 28.16 3.49
CA PRO A 96 24.40 26.82 2.91
C PRO A 96 23.69 25.82 3.81
N MET A 97 23.13 24.76 3.20
CA MET A 97 22.47 23.72 3.96
C MET A 97 23.47 23.00 4.87
N ASP A 98 23.25 23.11 6.17
CA ASP A 98 23.94 22.33 7.19
C ASP A 98 22.95 21.37 7.84
N TYR A 99 23.05 20.09 7.50
CA TYR A 99 22.18 19.04 8.01
C TYR A 99 22.24 18.85 9.52
N MET A 100 23.36 19.18 10.18
CA MET A 100 23.49 19.08 11.63
C MET A 100 22.78 20.21 12.37
N HIS A 101 22.60 21.35 11.70
CA HIS A 101 22.02 22.57 12.29
C HIS A 101 20.85 23.11 11.46
N ALA A 102 20.27 22.27 10.61
CA ALA A 102 19.23 22.66 9.67
C ALA A 102 17.97 23.11 10.42
N THR A 103 17.50 24.31 10.12
CA THR A 103 16.24 24.82 10.64
C THR A 103 15.08 24.31 9.76
N GLN A 104 13.86 24.35 10.29
CA GLN A 104 12.65 24.09 9.50
C GLN A 104 12.59 24.97 8.25
N GLU A 105 13.01 26.24 8.35
CA GLU A 105 13.08 27.16 7.21
C GLU A 105 14.04 26.68 6.11
N SER A 106 15.21 26.13 6.46
CA SER A 106 16.14 25.57 5.48
C SER A 106 15.55 24.35 4.79
N TRP A 107 14.86 23.49 5.54
CA TRP A 107 14.15 22.34 4.98
C TRP A 107 13.02 22.74 4.04
N ASP A 108 12.19 23.69 4.46
CA ASP A 108 11.09 24.24 3.66
C ASP A 108 11.62 24.95 2.41
N THR A 109 12.82 25.54 2.46
CA THR A 109 13.43 26.17 1.29
C THR A 109 13.87 25.13 0.25
N VAL A 110 14.49 24.02 0.70
CA VAL A 110 15.04 23.00 -0.21
C VAL A 110 13.96 22.07 -0.75
N PHE A 111 13.07 21.60 0.12
CA PHE A 111 12.06 20.60 -0.22
C PHE A 111 10.68 21.21 -0.44
N GLY A 112 10.49 22.49 -0.13
CA GLY A 112 9.23 23.19 -0.36
C GLY A 112 8.90 23.24 -1.85
N GLY A 113 7.64 22.94 -2.15
CA GLY A 113 7.13 22.89 -3.52
C GLY A 113 7.36 21.56 -4.24
N LEU A 114 8.10 20.61 -3.66
CA LEU A 114 8.15 19.25 -4.17
C LEU A 114 6.81 18.54 -3.91
N ASP A 115 6.23 17.98 -4.96
CA ASP A 115 5.05 17.13 -4.83
C ASP A 115 5.41 15.77 -4.18
N ARG A 116 4.40 15.03 -3.71
CA ARG A 116 4.61 13.75 -3.03
C ARG A 116 5.35 12.71 -3.88
N ARG A 117 5.12 12.67 -5.20
CA ARG A 117 5.80 11.72 -6.09
C ARG A 117 7.27 12.07 -6.24
N SER A 118 7.59 13.37 -6.29
CA SER A 118 8.98 13.86 -6.25
C SER A 118 9.66 13.55 -4.91
N LEU A 119 8.97 13.77 -3.78
CA LEU A 119 9.46 13.38 -2.45
C LEU A 119 9.70 11.86 -2.36
N TYR A 120 8.81 11.04 -2.93
CA TYR A 120 9.01 9.59 -2.97
C TYR A 120 10.20 9.18 -3.85
N ALA A 121 10.47 9.88 -4.95
CA ALA A 121 11.67 9.65 -5.75
C ALA A 121 12.95 9.87 -4.93
N ILE A 122 12.99 10.95 -4.14
CA ILE A 122 14.10 11.23 -3.22
C ILE A 122 14.18 10.15 -2.13
N ALA A 123 13.06 9.88 -1.45
CA ALA A 123 12.99 8.95 -0.32
C ALA A 123 13.35 7.50 -0.68
N SER A 124 12.97 7.05 -1.89
CA SER A 124 13.28 5.71 -2.39
C SER A 124 14.70 5.60 -2.94
N ASN A 125 15.26 6.71 -3.42
CA ASN A 125 16.60 6.82 -4.00
C ASN A 125 16.93 5.67 -4.97
N SER A 126 15.97 5.34 -5.83
CA SER A 126 16.06 4.17 -6.71
C SER A 126 17.19 4.28 -7.74
N ASP A 127 17.65 5.51 -8.03
CA ASP A 127 18.75 5.81 -8.95
C ASP A 127 20.08 6.10 -8.25
N GLY A 128 20.11 6.17 -6.92
CA GLY A 128 21.32 6.46 -6.14
C GLY A 128 21.77 7.93 -6.14
N SER A 129 20.94 8.85 -6.64
CA SER A 129 21.28 10.27 -6.79
C SER A 129 21.11 11.11 -5.51
N PHE A 130 20.57 10.53 -4.44
CA PHE A 130 20.21 11.24 -3.21
C PHE A 130 21.03 10.76 -2.00
N SER A 131 21.41 11.70 -1.13
CA SER A 131 22.11 11.41 0.12
C SER A 131 21.18 10.73 1.13
N LYS A 132 21.75 10.18 2.21
CA LYS A 132 20.99 9.60 3.32
C LYS A 132 20.10 10.65 3.98
N ASP A 133 20.63 11.85 4.18
CA ASP A 133 19.88 12.91 4.85
C ASP A 133 18.76 13.47 3.97
N GLU A 134 18.97 13.55 2.64
CA GLU A 134 17.91 13.91 1.69
C GLU A 134 16.76 12.88 1.72
N GLN A 135 17.10 11.59 1.76
CA GLN A 135 16.12 10.51 1.90
C GLN A 135 15.33 10.63 3.20
N ASP A 136 16.01 10.77 4.34
CA ASP A 136 15.38 10.83 5.66
C ASP A 136 14.47 12.06 5.80
N THR A 137 14.90 13.21 5.26
CA THR A 137 14.07 14.42 5.22
C THR A 137 12.84 14.23 4.34
N ALA A 138 12.99 13.69 3.13
CA ALA A 138 11.85 13.45 2.24
C ALA A 138 10.84 12.49 2.89
N GLN A 139 11.31 11.43 3.57
CA GLN A 139 10.46 10.51 4.34
C GLN A 139 9.74 11.24 5.49
N SER A 140 10.44 12.09 6.22
CA SER A 140 9.87 12.90 7.30
C SER A 140 8.76 13.82 6.78
N ILE A 141 8.99 14.54 5.68
CA ILE A 141 7.99 15.42 5.05
C ILE A 141 6.78 14.60 4.57
N MET A 142 6.99 13.45 3.92
CA MET A 142 5.89 12.58 3.49
C MET A 142 5.04 12.09 4.67
N SER A 143 5.66 11.80 5.81
CA SER A 143 4.99 11.43 7.06
C SER A 143 4.22 12.61 7.66
N GLN A 144 4.82 13.81 7.66
CA GLN A 144 4.15 15.03 8.10
C GLN A 144 2.92 15.35 7.26
N GLN A 145 3.00 15.23 5.92
CA GLN A 145 1.85 15.44 5.03
C GLN A 145 0.70 14.47 5.35
N GLN A 146 1.00 13.20 5.61
CA GLN A 146 -0.01 12.23 6.05
C GLN A 146 -0.58 12.61 7.41
N GLY A 147 0.28 12.97 8.37
CA GLY A 147 -0.12 13.41 9.70
C GLY A 147 -1.03 14.63 9.65
N GLN A 148 -0.74 15.59 8.77
CA GLN A 148 -1.59 16.78 8.54
C GLN A 148 -2.96 16.40 7.96
N ALA A 149 -3.02 15.49 6.98
CA ALA A 149 -4.29 15.00 6.44
C ALA A 149 -5.13 14.30 7.51
N MET A 150 -4.48 13.50 8.37
CA MET A 150 -5.11 12.83 9.51
C MET A 150 -5.61 13.84 10.55
N MET A 151 -4.78 14.80 10.96
CA MET A 151 -5.14 15.84 11.93
C MET A 151 -6.26 16.75 11.42
N ALA A 152 -6.30 17.05 10.12
CA ALA A 152 -7.37 17.85 9.54
C ALA A 152 -8.74 17.17 9.65
N ALA A 153 -8.79 15.84 9.63
CA ALA A 153 -10.02 15.06 9.80
C ALA A 153 -10.42 14.85 11.28
N ASP A 154 -9.47 15.01 12.20
CA ASP A 154 -9.70 14.91 13.65
C ASP A 154 -8.91 15.97 14.42
N PRO A 155 -9.27 17.25 14.28
CA PRO A 155 -8.49 18.36 14.84
C PRO A 155 -8.57 18.41 16.38
N THR A 156 -9.54 17.73 16.99
CA THR A 156 -9.73 17.71 18.45
C THR A 156 -9.30 16.39 19.10
N GLY A 157 -8.93 15.38 18.32
CA GLY A 157 -8.54 14.06 18.83
C GLY A 157 -9.70 13.18 19.30
N ASN A 158 -10.93 13.56 18.99
CA ASN A 158 -12.16 12.90 19.46
C ASN A 158 -12.80 11.98 18.40
N ASN A 159 -12.27 11.97 17.18
CA ASN A 159 -12.76 11.12 16.09
C ASN A 159 -11.60 10.32 15.45
N PRO A 160 -11.04 9.35 16.19
CA PRO A 160 -9.91 8.55 15.69
C PRO A 160 -10.28 7.76 14.43
N ALA A 161 -11.53 7.31 14.27
CA ALA A 161 -11.98 6.64 13.06
C ALA A 161 -11.91 7.57 11.83
N ALA A 162 -12.36 8.82 11.93
CA ALA A 162 -12.21 9.80 10.84
C ALA A 162 -10.73 10.09 10.54
N ARG A 163 -9.90 10.20 11.59
CA ARG A 163 -8.44 10.38 11.47
C ARG A 163 -7.81 9.27 10.61
N TYR A 164 -8.06 8.00 10.94
CA TYR A 164 -7.50 6.87 10.20
C TYR A 164 -8.09 6.75 8.79
N ARG A 165 -9.39 7.02 8.60
CA ARG A 165 -9.99 7.04 7.26
C ARG A 165 -9.35 8.09 6.34
N ALA A 166 -9.03 9.27 6.88
CA ALA A 166 -8.31 10.30 6.14
C ALA A 166 -6.88 9.87 5.79
N GLY A 167 -6.17 9.22 6.73
CA GLY A 167 -4.87 8.63 6.45
C GLY A 167 -4.91 7.58 5.34
N ALA A 168 -5.94 6.72 5.33
CA ALA A 168 -6.14 5.70 4.30
C ALA A 168 -6.36 6.36 2.94
N SER A 169 -7.27 7.35 2.88
CA SER A 169 -7.57 8.10 1.67
C SER A 169 -6.35 8.85 1.12
N PHE A 170 -5.53 9.42 2.01
CA PHE A 170 -4.30 10.10 1.65
C PHE A 170 -3.28 9.14 1.02
N LEU A 171 -3.07 7.96 1.63
CA LEU A 171 -2.20 6.91 1.08
C LEU A 171 -2.76 6.28 -0.20
N ASP A 172 -4.08 6.23 -0.36
CA ASP A 172 -4.72 5.76 -1.60
C ASP A 172 -4.54 6.78 -2.75
N GLY A 173 -4.25 8.04 -2.44
CA GLY A 173 -3.84 9.07 -3.39
C GLY A 173 -2.36 9.03 -3.80
N ALA A 174 -1.56 8.13 -3.22
CA ALA A 174 -0.15 7.97 -3.54
C ALA A 174 0.10 7.60 -5.01
N SER A 175 1.31 7.89 -5.47
CA SER A 175 1.78 7.51 -6.81
C SER A 175 1.83 5.99 -7.00
N ASP A 176 1.81 5.54 -8.26
CA ASP A 176 1.90 4.12 -8.59
C ASP A 176 3.22 3.53 -8.09
N GLU A 177 4.31 4.28 -8.22
CA GLU A 177 5.62 3.84 -7.75
C GLU A 177 5.66 3.67 -6.23
N GLU A 178 5.04 4.60 -5.49
CA GLU A 178 4.93 4.50 -4.04
C GLU A 178 4.07 3.30 -3.61
N LYS A 179 2.95 3.04 -4.31
CA LYS A 179 2.04 1.93 -4.04
C LYS A 179 2.66 0.54 -4.24
N THR A 180 3.77 0.45 -4.96
CA THR A 180 4.53 -0.81 -5.09
C THR A 180 5.51 -1.05 -3.93
N SER A 181 5.72 -0.08 -3.06
CA SER A 181 6.69 -0.19 -1.97
C SER A 181 6.18 -0.96 -0.75
N ASN A 182 7.12 -1.63 -0.08
CA ASN A 182 6.87 -2.25 1.22
C ASN A 182 6.40 -1.21 2.25
N ASN A 183 7.07 -0.05 2.30
CA ASN A 183 6.72 1.04 3.21
C ASN A 183 5.27 1.50 3.05
N TRP A 184 4.81 1.77 1.83
CA TRP A 184 3.42 2.15 1.58
C TRP A 184 2.46 1.04 2.04
N ALA A 185 2.75 -0.22 1.69
CA ALA A 185 1.86 -1.32 2.02
C ALA A 185 1.70 -1.49 3.55
N VAL A 186 2.81 -1.34 4.28
CA VAL A 186 2.84 -1.37 5.74
C VAL A 186 2.04 -0.22 6.34
N GLN A 187 2.28 1.02 5.89
CA GLN A 187 1.55 2.18 6.39
C GLN A 187 0.05 2.08 6.10
N ARG A 188 -0.32 1.65 4.88
CA ARG A 188 -1.73 1.51 4.49
C ARG A 188 -2.46 0.43 5.28
N ALA A 189 -1.79 -0.69 5.57
CA ALA A 189 -2.31 -1.76 6.42
C ALA A 189 -2.46 -1.30 7.88
N ALA A 190 -1.46 -0.62 8.43
CA ALA A 190 -1.49 -0.11 9.80
C ALA A 190 -2.61 0.93 10.00
N VAL A 191 -2.82 1.81 9.02
CA VAL A 191 -3.91 2.79 9.06
C VAL A 191 -5.28 2.11 8.96
N GLN A 192 -5.43 1.09 8.11
CA GLN A 192 -6.67 0.30 8.06
C GLN A 192 -6.94 -0.39 9.41
N PHE A 193 -5.93 -1.03 9.98
CA PHE A 193 -6.03 -1.68 11.29
C PHE A 193 -6.46 -0.67 12.37
N GLY A 194 -5.83 0.51 12.41
CA GLY A 194 -6.20 1.59 13.34
C GLY A 194 -7.63 2.09 13.17
N TYR A 195 -8.12 2.20 11.93
CA TYR A 195 -9.52 2.53 11.64
C TYR A 195 -10.47 1.49 12.22
N GLU A 196 -10.23 0.22 11.93
CA GLU A 196 -11.11 -0.86 12.37
C GLU A 196 -11.14 -1.00 13.90
N GLN A 197 -9.99 -0.84 14.56
CA GLN A 197 -9.91 -0.79 16.02
C GLN A 197 -10.70 0.38 16.59
N SER A 198 -10.53 1.59 16.04
CA SER A 198 -11.24 2.79 16.50
C SER A 198 -12.77 2.67 16.39
N MET A 199 -13.26 2.04 15.32
CA MET A 199 -14.68 1.75 15.14
C MET A 199 -15.19 0.75 16.19
N ARG A 200 -14.46 -0.36 16.39
CA ARG A 200 -14.83 -1.40 17.37
C ARG A 200 -14.81 -0.88 18.81
N ASP A 201 -13.82 -0.08 19.16
CA ASP A 201 -13.70 0.56 20.49
C ASP A 201 -14.87 1.52 20.74
N SER A 202 -15.45 2.09 19.68
CA SER A 202 -16.65 2.93 19.72
C SER A 202 -17.96 2.12 19.65
N GLY A 203 -17.89 0.79 19.67
CA GLY A 203 -19.05 -0.10 19.56
C GLY A 203 -19.70 -0.14 18.17
N GLN A 204 -19.01 0.34 17.15
CA GLN A 204 -19.50 0.40 15.77
C GLN A 204 -18.86 -0.71 14.91
N GLU A 205 -19.63 -1.20 13.95
CA GLU A 205 -19.09 -2.10 12.93
C GLU A 205 -18.28 -1.29 11.91
N PRO A 206 -17.00 -1.65 11.63
CA PRO A 206 -16.20 -0.93 10.65
C PRO A 206 -16.72 -1.14 9.23
N ASP A 207 -16.75 -0.07 8.42
CA ASP A 207 -16.91 -0.21 6.98
C ASP A 207 -15.67 -0.86 6.34
N THR A 208 -15.81 -1.43 5.15
CA THR A 208 -14.68 -1.96 4.39
C THR A 208 -13.80 -0.83 3.85
N LEU A 209 -12.55 -0.74 4.34
CA LEU A 209 -11.49 0.14 3.82
C LEU A 209 -10.35 -0.63 3.14
N ASP A 210 -10.67 -1.82 2.64
CA ASP A 210 -9.70 -2.75 2.04
C ASP A 210 -8.97 -2.13 0.86
N SER A 211 -7.65 -2.32 0.85
CA SER A 211 -6.83 -2.00 -0.31
C SER A 211 -6.91 -3.12 -1.36
N GLY A 212 -6.90 -2.75 -2.64
CA GLY A 212 -6.73 -3.69 -3.74
C GLY A 212 -5.36 -4.39 -3.77
N SER A 213 -4.39 -3.92 -2.98
CA SER A 213 -3.06 -4.52 -2.89
C SER A 213 -3.08 -5.85 -2.11
N PRO A 214 -2.63 -6.98 -2.71
CA PRO A 214 -2.47 -8.24 -1.99
C PRO A 214 -1.52 -8.14 -0.80
N LEU A 215 -0.46 -7.33 -0.92
CA LEU A 215 0.52 -7.14 0.13
C LEU A 215 -0.08 -6.42 1.34
N VAL A 216 -0.90 -5.38 1.12
CA VAL A 216 -1.62 -4.70 2.20
C VAL A 216 -2.55 -5.66 2.93
N ARG A 217 -3.33 -6.47 2.19
CA ARG A 217 -4.24 -7.46 2.79
C ARG A 217 -3.50 -8.50 3.64
N MET A 218 -2.36 -8.98 3.15
CA MET A 218 -1.50 -9.90 3.89
C MET A 218 -0.99 -9.27 5.21
N ILE A 219 -0.45 -8.04 5.13
CA ILE A 219 0.07 -7.33 6.32
C ILE A 219 -1.07 -7.03 7.31
N LYS A 220 -2.24 -6.63 6.81
CA LYS A 220 -3.41 -6.36 7.65
C LYS A 220 -3.90 -7.63 8.37
N GLY A 221 -3.99 -8.76 7.65
CA GLY A 221 -4.35 -10.04 8.28
C GLY A 221 -3.36 -10.48 9.36
N ALA A 222 -2.07 -10.22 9.13
CA ALA A 222 -1.04 -10.44 10.14
C ALA A 222 -1.22 -9.53 11.37
N LEU A 223 -1.57 -8.24 11.19
CA LEU A 223 -1.90 -7.33 12.28
C LEU A 223 -3.13 -7.79 13.07
N ASP A 224 -4.20 -8.22 12.39
CA ASP A 224 -5.40 -8.77 13.03
C ASP A 224 -5.09 -10.00 13.90
N SER A 225 -4.16 -10.85 13.47
CA SER A 225 -3.76 -12.04 14.23
C SER A 225 -2.98 -11.71 15.51
N LEU A 226 -2.37 -10.52 15.58
CA LEU A 226 -1.55 -10.05 16.70
C LEU A 226 -2.29 -9.14 17.67
N LYS A 227 -3.51 -8.70 17.35
CA LYS A 227 -4.33 -7.83 18.21
C LYS A 227 -4.47 -8.36 19.65
N ASP A 228 -4.47 -9.67 19.81
CA ASP A 228 -4.62 -10.36 21.10
C ASP A 228 -3.29 -10.60 21.82
N LYS A 229 -2.14 -10.30 21.19
CA LYS A 229 -0.82 -10.77 21.66
C LYS A 229 0.23 -9.70 22.01
N ALA A 230 0.15 -8.44 21.56
CA ALA A 230 0.95 -7.34 22.16
C ALA A 230 0.62 -5.95 21.56
N PRO A 231 0.50 -4.89 22.39
CA PRO A 231 0.35 -3.51 21.91
C PRO A 231 1.64 -2.93 21.28
N GLY A 232 2.81 -3.55 21.48
CA GLY A 232 4.10 -3.04 20.99
C GLY A 232 4.57 -3.57 19.61
N ALA A 233 3.90 -4.58 19.04
CA ALA A 233 4.35 -5.22 17.79
C ALA A 233 3.95 -4.46 16.51
N VAL A 234 3.04 -3.49 16.64
CA VAL A 234 2.42 -2.76 15.51
C VAL A 234 3.13 -1.43 15.21
N ALA A 235 4.03 -0.97 16.10
CA ALA A 235 4.68 0.32 16.00
C ALA A 235 5.70 0.35 14.85
N THR A 236 5.27 0.84 13.70
CA THR A 236 6.06 1.11 12.50
C THR A 236 6.56 2.55 12.53
N GLY A 237 7.43 2.85 13.49
CA GLY A 237 7.94 4.22 13.68
C GLY A 237 8.89 4.71 12.60
N GLY A 238 9.31 3.85 11.66
CA GLY A 238 10.32 4.16 10.65
C GLY A 238 9.97 3.63 9.25
N TYR A 239 10.72 4.13 8.26
CA TYR A 239 10.57 3.74 6.86
C TYR A 239 10.91 2.26 6.66
N VAL A 240 9.99 1.50 6.07
CA VAL A 240 10.19 0.05 5.85
C VAL A 240 10.72 -0.20 4.45
N LYS A 241 12.04 -0.42 4.34
CA LYS A 241 12.67 -0.84 3.09
C LYS A 241 12.40 -2.31 2.81
N ASP A 242 12.66 -3.17 3.80
CA ASP A 242 12.45 -4.62 3.71
C ASP A 242 11.48 -5.11 4.80
N LEU A 243 10.48 -5.90 4.41
CA LEU A 243 9.47 -6.41 5.36
C LEU A 243 10.10 -7.27 6.47
N LYS A 244 11.23 -7.94 6.17
CA LYS A 244 11.97 -8.78 7.12
C LYS A 244 12.50 -8.01 8.33
N ASP A 245 12.69 -6.69 8.19
CA ASP A 245 13.20 -5.84 9.28
C ASP A 245 12.12 -5.61 10.35
N MET A 246 10.84 -5.76 9.99
CA MET A 246 9.73 -5.58 10.89
C MET A 246 9.66 -6.72 11.92
N PRO A 247 9.50 -6.39 13.23
CA PRO A 247 9.31 -7.40 14.28
C PRO A 247 8.21 -8.42 13.97
N LEU A 248 7.15 -7.96 13.30
CA LEU A 248 5.98 -8.72 12.88
C LEU A 248 6.28 -9.82 11.84
N PHE A 249 7.38 -9.68 11.07
CA PHE A 249 7.78 -10.62 10.02
C PHE A 249 9.14 -11.30 10.29
N ARG A 250 9.80 -11.00 11.42
CA ARG A 250 11.09 -11.62 11.79
C ARG A 250 11.02 -13.15 11.95
N ASN A 251 9.85 -13.66 12.34
CA ASN A 251 9.61 -15.09 12.53
C ASN A 251 8.80 -15.72 11.37
N GLY A 252 8.73 -15.04 10.23
CA GLY A 252 7.89 -15.43 9.08
C GLY A 252 6.58 -14.65 9.00
N VAL A 253 5.92 -14.73 7.83
CA VAL A 253 4.61 -14.11 7.59
C VAL A 253 3.54 -14.91 8.33
N PRO A 254 2.74 -14.30 9.24
CA PRO A 254 1.61 -15.00 9.85
C PRO A 254 0.67 -15.51 8.76
N PRO A 255 0.10 -16.72 8.91
CA PRO A 255 -0.86 -17.23 7.94
C PRO A 255 -1.97 -16.19 7.78
N VAL A 256 -2.19 -15.75 6.53
CA VAL A 256 -3.30 -14.88 6.19
C VAL A 256 -4.56 -15.63 6.63
N ALA A 257 -5.43 -14.97 7.39
CA ALA A 257 -6.77 -15.51 7.65
C ALA A 257 -7.51 -15.51 6.30
N ASP A 258 -7.36 -16.59 5.56
CA ASP A 258 -7.99 -16.79 4.26
C ASP A 258 -9.50 -16.88 4.44
N GLY A 259 -10.16 -15.74 4.27
CA GLY A 259 -11.54 -15.68 3.84
C GLY A 259 -11.65 -15.76 2.32
N ALA A 260 -10.97 -16.72 1.67
CA ALA A 260 -11.29 -17.24 0.33
C ALA A 260 -10.20 -18.21 -0.14
N ASP A 261 -10.42 -19.50 0.11
CA ASP A 261 -9.89 -20.69 -0.57
C ASP A 261 -9.02 -20.43 -1.83
N ARG A 262 -7.72 -20.15 -1.64
CA ARG A 262 -6.64 -20.55 -2.56
C ARG A 262 -5.36 -20.76 -1.76
N PRO A 263 -4.71 -21.95 -1.83
CA PRO A 263 -3.53 -22.22 -1.02
C PRO A 263 -2.37 -21.31 -1.45
N LEU A 264 -1.95 -20.44 -0.53
CA LEU A 264 -0.70 -19.70 -0.63
C LEU A 264 0.46 -20.63 -0.21
N ASP A 265 1.15 -21.19 -1.21
CA ASP A 265 2.38 -21.96 -0.97
C ASP A 265 3.53 -20.98 -0.67
N ILE A 266 3.80 -20.77 0.62
CA ILE A 266 4.88 -19.93 1.15
C ILE A 266 5.85 -20.85 1.89
N LYS A 267 7.11 -20.95 1.45
CA LYS A 267 8.19 -21.57 2.23
C LYS A 267 9.34 -20.59 2.48
N ALA A 268 9.90 -20.76 3.69
CA ALA A 268 10.76 -19.89 4.50
C ALA A 268 12.08 -19.45 3.86
#